data_AF-A0A7V6VV65-F1
#
_entry.id   AF-A0A7V6VV65-F1
#
_cell.length_a   1.000
_cell.length_b   1.000
_cell.length_c   1.000
_cell.angle_alpha   90.00
_cell.angle_beta   90.00
_cell.angle_gamma   90.00
#
_symmetry.space_group_name_H-M   'P 1'
#
loop_
_entity.id
_entity.type
_entity.pdbx_description
1 polymer ?
#
loop_
_entity_poly.entity_id
_entity_poly.type
_entity_poly.pdbx_seq_one_letter_code
_entity_poly.pdbx_strand_id
1 'polypeptide(L)'
;MNLKKLIFANSDCYKEGMAKKQFIKPVGIMLHSTGANNPWLKRYVGPDDGLLGKNRYGNHWNKHRTRRVCYHAFVGKLNDGSIASYQVLPWDLRGWHSGSGKNGNGNSLGYIGICICEDNLKDKAYAMAAYKEACELSAHICELYNLDPMKIIDHAEGYRLRIASNHGDVRHWLGKYGITLDRIRQDVKALMAKPEPKPTPTPKPTEEEKVKEWQKKNTLKLGSKNPVVGYLQAYLMSNGYTDDNKMVADDDFGSLTDKMLRQYQEDKKLFVDGICGPQTWRAIMK
;
A
#
# COMPACT_ATOMS: atom_id res chain seq x y z
N MET A 1 -7.82 -6.54 -1.74
CA MET A 1 -7.86 -7.86 -2.39
C MET A 1 -9.30 -8.25 -2.61
N ASN A 2 -9.67 -8.60 -3.83
CA ASN A 2 -10.99 -9.10 -4.19
C ASN A 2 -10.92 -10.61 -4.48
N LEU A 3 -10.62 -11.40 -3.43
CA LEU A 3 -10.49 -12.85 -3.52
C LEU A 3 -11.86 -13.54 -3.45
N LYS A 4 -12.14 -14.36 -4.47
CA LYS A 4 -13.27 -15.28 -4.57
C LYS A 4 -12.76 -16.72 -4.55
N LYS A 5 -13.66 -17.67 -4.35
CA LYS A 5 -13.34 -19.10 -4.34
C LYS A 5 -14.30 -19.86 -5.24
N LEU A 6 -13.75 -20.59 -6.20
CA LEU A 6 -14.47 -21.51 -7.07
C LEU A 6 -13.55 -22.68 -7.41
N ILE A 7 -13.56 -23.71 -6.58
CA ILE A 7 -12.67 -24.86 -6.73
C ILE A 7 -13.02 -25.67 -7.97
N PHE A 8 -12.01 -26.00 -8.76
CA PHE A 8 -12.16 -26.75 -10.00
C PHE A 8 -12.31 -28.26 -9.76
N ALA A 9 -13.34 -28.65 -9.00
CA ALA A 9 -13.58 -30.05 -8.62
C ALA A 9 -13.76 -31.00 -9.81
N ASN A 10 -14.12 -30.47 -10.99
CA ASN A 10 -14.29 -31.25 -12.22
C ASN A 10 -13.04 -31.32 -13.10
N SER A 11 -11.97 -30.58 -12.75
CA SER A 11 -10.69 -30.65 -13.47
C SER A 11 -9.93 -31.95 -13.19
N ASP A 12 -9.17 -32.43 -14.18
CA ASP A 12 -8.36 -33.64 -14.04
C ASP A 12 -7.29 -33.48 -12.94
N CYS A 13 -6.73 -32.27 -12.81
CA CYS A 13 -5.74 -31.93 -11.79
C CYS A 13 -6.28 -32.08 -10.37
N TYR A 14 -7.47 -31.54 -10.08
CA TYR A 14 -8.10 -31.70 -8.77
C TYR A 14 -8.43 -33.18 -8.48
N LYS A 15 -9.07 -33.85 -9.43
CA LYS A 15 -9.47 -35.26 -9.27
C LYS A 15 -8.27 -36.17 -9.03
N GLU A 16 -7.23 -36.04 -9.84
CA GLU A 16 -6.00 -36.82 -9.68
C GLU A 16 -5.30 -36.50 -8.35
N GLY A 17 -5.18 -35.21 -8.01
CA GLY A 17 -4.55 -34.76 -6.79
C GLY A 17 -5.23 -35.32 -5.54
N MET A 18 -6.56 -35.25 -5.48
CA MET A 18 -7.35 -35.79 -4.36
C MET A 18 -7.27 -37.32 -4.30
N ALA A 19 -7.45 -38.02 -5.42
CA ALA A 19 -7.41 -39.48 -5.47
C ALA A 19 -6.04 -40.04 -5.05
N LYS A 20 -4.95 -39.37 -5.46
CA LYS A 20 -3.57 -39.77 -5.15
C LYS A 20 -3.01 -39.09 -3.89
N LYS A 21 -3.81 -38.30 -3.17
CA LYS A 21 -3.39 -37.53 -1.98
C LYS A 21 -2.11 -36.71 -2.20
N GLN A 22 -2.03 -36.02 -3.34
CA GLN A 22 -0.85 -35.24 -3.74
C GLN A 22 -0.85 -33.86 -3.09
N PHE A 23 -0.71 -33.84 -1.77
CA PHE A 23 -0.60 -32.61 -1.00
C PHE A 23 0.85 -32.12 -0.95
N ILE A 24 1.01 -30.81 -0.83
CA ILE A 24 2.28 -30.10 -0.74
C ILE A 24 2.28 -29.23 0.51
N LYS A 25 3.45 -29.00 1.08
CA LYS A 25 3.66 -27.90 2.01
C LYS A 25 4.06 -26.67 1.19
N PRO A 26 3.29 -25.56 1.20
CA PRO A 26 3.68 -24.37 0.46
C PRO A 26 5.06 -23.86 0.89
N VAL A 27 5.92 -23.56 -0.09
CA VAL A 27 7.28 -23.03 0.13
C VAL A 27 7.52 -21.69 -0.56
N GLY A 28 6.63 -21.29 -1.46
CA GLY A 28 6.76 -20.10 -2.28
C GLY A 28 5.63 -19.98 -3.30
N ILE A 29 5.70 -18.94 -4.12
CA ILE A 29 4.70 -18.64 -5.15
C ILE A 29 5.42 -18.57 -6.50
N MET A 30 4.85 -19.19 -7.52
CA MET A 30 5.27 -19.04 -8.91
C MET A 30 4.20 -18.25 -9.66
N LEU A 31 4.57 -17.07 -10.13
CA LEU A 31 3.70 -16.21 -10.94
C LEU A 31 3.78 -16.62 -12.40
N HIS A 32 2.59 -16.71 -13.00
CA HIS A 32 2.38 -17.02 -14.41
C HIS A 32 1.47 -15.99 -15.04
N SER A 33 1.44 -15.96 -16.36
CA SER A 33 0.40 -15.25 -17.10
C SER A 33 -0.11 -16.09 -18.26
N THR A 34 -1.32 -15.80 -18.74
CA THR A 34 -2.04 -16.72 -19.63
C THR A 34 -1.44 -16.85 -21.03
N GLY A 35 -0.51 -15.97 -21.42
CA GLY A 35 0.09 -15.91 -22.76
C GLY A 35 -0.93 -15.66 -23.87
N ALA A 36 -2.07 -15.06 -23.53
CA ALA A 36 -3.20 -14.94 -24.45
C ALA A 36 -3.95 -13.65 -24.18
N ASN A 37 -4.28 -12.92 -25.25
CA ASN A 37 -5.09 -11.70 -25.22
C ASN A 37 -6.54 -12.00 -24.80
N ASN A 38 -6.75 -12.21 -23.51
CA ASN A 38 -8.07 -12.32 -22.90
C ASN A 38 -7.96 -12.02 -21.40
N PRO A 39 -8.28 -10.79 -20.99
CA PRO A 39 -8.17 -10.38 -19.60
C PRO A 39 -9.33 -10.88 -18.73
N TRP A 40 -10.34 -11.55 -19.30
CA TRP A 40 -11.58 -11.88 -18.60
C TRP A 40 -11.52 -13.26 -17.94
N LEU A 41 -11.79 -13.30 -16.63
CA LEU A 41 -11.77 -14.52 -15.82
C LEU A 41 -12.70 -15.60 -16.38
N LYS A 42 -13.87 -15.23 -16.93
CA LYS A 42 -14.85 -16.17 -17.50
C LYS A 42 -14.29 -17.11 -18.56
N ARG A 43 -13.17 -16.77 -19.22
CA ARG A 43 -12.49 -17.70 -20.15
C ARG A 43 -11.87 -18.89 -19.43
N TYR A 44 -11.33 -18.68 -18.24
CA TYR A 44 -10.50 -19.65 -17.52
C TYR A 44 -11.21 -20.22 -16.30
N VAL A 45 -11.98 -19.39 -15.59
CA VAL A 45 -12.75 -19.72 -14.39
C VAL A 45 -14.20 -19.98 -14.75
N GLY A 46 -14.75 -21.06 -14.20
CA GLY A 46 -16.15 -21.43 -14.42
C GLY A 46 -16.58 -22.65 -13.58
N PRO A 47 -17.88 -22.97 -13.54
CA PRO A 47 -18.97 -22.30 -14.26
C PRO A 47 -19.22 -20.87 -13.77
N ASP A 48 -20.04 -20.12 -14.52
CA ASP A 48 -20.45 -18.77 -14.12
C ASP A 48 -21.15 -18.80 -12.75
N ASP A 49 -20.69 -17.97 -11.83
CA ASP A 49 -21.19 -17.81 -10.47
C ASP A 49 -22.02 -16.52 -10.29
N GLY A 50 -22.32 -15.83 -11.39
CA GLY A 50 -23.01 -14.54 -11.42
C GLY A 50 -22.05 -13.34 -11.48
N LEU A 51 -20.77 -13.51 -11.14
CA LEU A 51 -19.74 -12.46 -11.21
C LEU A 51 -18.91 -12.57 -12.49
N LEU A 52 -18.66 -13.80 -12.95
CA LEU A 52 -17.84 -14.09 -14.12
C LEU A 52 -18.55 -13.69 -15.42
N GLY A 53 -19.86 -13.92 -15.49
CA GLY A 53 -20.67 -13.72 -16.67
C GLY A 53 -20.53 -14.84 -17.71
N LYS A 54 -21.37 -14.79 -18.75
CA LYS A 54 -21.50 -15.86 -19.75
C LYS A 54 -20.19 -16.18 -20.47
N ASN A 55 -19.68 -17.40 -20.31
CA ASN A 55 -18.62 -17.96 -21.16
C ASN A 55 -19.22 -18.57 -22.43
N ARG A 56 -19.22 -17.79 -23.52
CA ARG A 56 -19.75 -18.21 -24.84
C ARG A 56 -19.17 -19.52 -25.36
N TYR A 57 -17.90 -19.81 -25.07
CA TYR A 57 -17.18 -20.94 -25.65
C TYR A 57 -17.12 -22.16 -24.73
N GLY A 58 -17.63 -22.06 -23.49
CA GLY A 58 -17.59 -23.16 -22.51
C GLY A 58 -16.18 -23.74 -22.27
N ASN A 59 -15.15 -22.90 -22.38
CA ASN A 59 -13.74 -23.27 -22.37
C ASN A 59 -13.02 -22.97 -21.05
N HIS A 60 -13.77 -22.74 -19.98
CA HIS A 60 -13.23 -22.66 -18.62
C HIS A 60 -12.54 -23.97 -18.22
N TRP A 61 -11.69 -23.91 -17.20
CA TRP A 61 -10.75 -24.98 -16.89
C TRP A 61 -11.27 -25.99 -15.86
N ASN A 62 -12.44 -25.73 -15.26
CA ASN A 62 -13.16 -26.67 -14.38
C ASN A 62 -13.88 -27.79 -15.16
N LYS A 63 -13.14 -28.54 -15.98
CA LYS A 63 -13.62 -29.68 -16.78
C LYS A 63 -12.42 -30.49 -17.26
N HIS A 64 -12.69 -31.64 -17.86
CA HIS A 64 -11.64 -32.42 -18.53
C HIS A 64 -10.96 -31.59 -19.63
N ARG A 65 -9.63 -31.66 -19.69
CA ARG A 65 -8.82 -30.99 -20.72
C ARG A 65 -7.67 -31.88 -21.14
N THR A 66 -7.37 -31.87 -22.44
CA THR A 66 -6.22 -32.60 -23.00
C THR A 66 -4.88 -32.03 -22.54
N ARG A 67 -4.82 -30.71 -22.27
CA ARG A 67 -3.63 -30.04 -21.74
C ARG A 67 -3.54 -30.21 -20.22
N ARG A 68 -2.44 -30.82 -19.76
CA ARG A 68 -2.12 -31.01 -18.34
C ARG A 68 -1.55 -29.74 -17.70
N VAL A 69 -2.41 -28.73 -17.50
CA VAL A 69 -2.05 -27.50 -16.79
C VAL A 69 -3.16 -27.07 -15.83
N CYS A 70 -2.79 -26.70 -14.60
CA CYS A 70 -3.68 -26.11 -13.60
C CYS A 70 -2.89 -25.20 -12.66
N TYR A 71 -3.52 -24.11 -12.24
CA TYR A 71 -3.00 -23.16 -11.27
C TYR A 71 -3.83 -23.20 -9.99
N HIS A 72 -3.35 -22.59 -8.93
CA HIS A 72 -4.09 -22.48 -7.67
C HIS A 72 -5.01 -21.27 -7.68
N ALA A 73 -4.62 -20.21 -8.40
CA ALA A 73 -5.45 -19.04 -8.59
C ALA A 73 -5.36 -18.43 -9.99
N PHE A 74 -6.41 -17.71 -10.36
CA PHE A 74 -6.41 -16.80 -11.51
C PHE A 74 -6.67 -15.36 -11.06
N VAL A 75 -6.06 -14.39 -11.74
CA VAL A 75 -6.31 -12.94 -11.55
C VAL A 75 -6.75 -12.34 -12.88
N GLY A 76 -7.82 -11.54 -12.90
CA GLY A 76 -8.32 -10.91 -14.13
C GLY A 76 -9.62 -10.14 -13.94
N LYS A 77 -10.25 -9.75 -15.06
CA LYS A 77 -11.52 -9.00 -15.09
C LYS A 77 -12.73 -9.89 -14.78
N LEU A 78 -13.60 -9.44 -13.88
CA LEU A 78 -14.99 -9.87 -13.72
C LEU A 78 -15.87 -9.30 -14.84
N ASN A 79 -17.14 -9.70 -14.93
CA ASN A 79 -18.05 -9.25 -15.99
C ASN A 79 -18.30 -7.73 -16.01
N ASP A 80 -18.22 -7.07 -14.85
CA ASP A 80 -18.34 -5.62 -14.70
C ASP A 80 -17.03 -4.85 -15.02
N GLY A 81 -15.96 -5.57 -15.36
CA GLY A 81 -14.64 -5.01 -15.65
C GLY A 81 -13.75 -4.77 -14.43
N SER A 82 -14.27 -4.96 -13.21
CA SER A 82 -13.46 -4.92 -11.98
C SER A 82 -12.47 -6.10 -11.94
N ILE A 83 -11.39 -5.96 -11.16
CA ILE A 83 -10.37 -7.00 -11.03
C ILE A 83 -10.69 -7.88 -9.82
N ALA A 84 -10.52 -9.19 -9.99
CA ALA A 84 -10.65 -10.16 -8.92
C ALA A 84 -9.60 -11.26 -9.01
N SER A 85 -9.40 -11.91 -7.87
CA SER A 85 -8.67 -13.17 -7.75
C SER A 85 -9.66 -14.31 -7.53
N TYR A 86 -9.45 -15.47 -8.16
CA TYR A 86 -10.20 -16.68 -7.87
C TYR A 86 -9.24 -17.77 -7.41
N GLN A 87 -9.43 -18.26 -6.18
CA GLN A 87 -8.86 -19.54 -5.78
C GLN A 87 -9.62 -20.68 -6.46
N VAL A 88 -8.90 -21.48 -7.24
CA VAL A 88 -9.46 -22.57 -8.07
C VAL A 88 -8.90 -23.95 -7.72
N LEU A 89 -7.85 -24.02 -6.90
CA LEU A 89 -7.32 -25.24 -6.31
C LEU A 89 -7.07 -24.98 -4.81
N PRO A 90 -7.22 -25.99 -3.92
CA PRO A 90 -6.67 -25.86 -2.57
C PRO A 90 -5.19 -25.48 -2.62
N TRP A 91 -4.75 -24.57 -1.76
CA TRP A 91 -3.39 -24.03 -1.76
C TRP A 91 -2.31 -25.09 -1.47
N ASP A 92 -2.70 -26.14 -0.76
CA ASP A 92 -1.89 -27.28 -0.35
C ASP A 92 -2.06 -28.50 -1.27
N LEU A 93 -2.83 -28.40 -2.36
CA LEU A 93 -2.97 -29.47 -3.35
C LEU A 93 -2.02 -29.20 -4.53
N ARG A 94 -1.23 -30.20 -4.93
CA ARG A 94 -0.23 -30.05 -5.99
C ARG A 94 -0.85 -29.67 -7.35
N GLY A 95 -0.59 -28.44 -7.80
CA GLY A 95 -0.94 -27.98 -9.15
C GLY A 95 -0.06 -28.56 -10.28
N TRP A 96 -0.30 -28.14 -11.52
CA TRP A 96 0.42 -28.55 -12.74
C TRP A 96 0.78 -27.28 -13.53
N HIS A 97 1.67 -26.45 -12.99
CA HIS A 97 1.93 -25.13 -13.57
C HIS A 97 3.40 -24.91 -13.98
N SER A 98 4.35 -25.58 -13.32
CA SER A 98 5.78 -25.33 -13.53
C SER A 98 6.45 -26.14 -14.65
N GLY A 99 5.84 -27.21 -15.16
CA GLY A 99 6.57 -28.17 -16.02
C GLY A 99 7.64 -28.92 -15.22
N SER A 100 8.85 -29.10 -15.76
CA SER A 100 9.96 -29.80 -15.07
C SER A 100 11.32 -29.29 -15.53
N GLY A 101 12.32 -29.39 -14.66
CA GLY A 101 13.73 -29.12 -14.95
C GLY A 101 14.66 -30.11 -14.24
N LYS A 102 15.97 -29.89 -14.36
CA LYS A 102 17.01 -30.80 -13.81
C LYS A 102 16.92 -31.01 -12.30
N ASN A 103 16.43 -30.01 -11.56
CA ASN A 103 16.29 -30.04 -10.10
C ASN A 103 14.87 -30.43 -9.67
N GLY A 104 14.08 -31.04 -10.55
CA GLY A 104 12.70 -31.47 -10.27
C GLY A 104 11.66 -30.51 -10.84
N ASN A 105 10.54 -30.33 -10.14
CA ASN A 105 9.48 -29.43 -10.57
C ASN A 105 8.92 -28.60 -9.41
N GLY A 106 8.63 -27.33 -9.66
CA GLY A 106 8.06 -26.39 -8.71
C GLY A 106 6.75 -26.89 -8.10
N ASN A 107 5.97 -27.70 -8.82
CA ASN A 107 4.72 -28.25 -8.30
C ASN A 107 4.99 -29.16 -7.08
N SER A 108 5.82 -30.19 -7.25
CA SER A 108 6.17 -31.13 -6.17
C SER A 108 7.02 -30.48 -5.07
N LEU A 109 7.77 -29.43 -5.39
CA LEU A 109 8.56 -28.68 -4.41
C LEU A 109 7.70 -27.77 -3.52
N GLY A 110 6.42 -27.58 -3.85
CA GLY A 110 5.49 -26.82 -3.02
C GLY A 110 5.26 -25.38 -3.44
N TYR A 111 5.52 -25.03 -4.71
CA TYR A 111 5.18 -23.69 -5.21
C TYR A 111 3.71 -23.58 -5.57
N ILE A 112 3.06 -22.56 -5.01
CA ILE A 112 1.70 -22.16 -5.37
C ILE A 112 1.74 -21.38 -6.68
N GLY A 113 1.01 -21.84 -7.69
CA GLY A 113 0.91 -21.19 -9.00
C GLY A 113 -0.24 -20.18 -9.06
N ILE A 114 0.05 -18.92 -9.40
CA ILE A 114 -0.95 -17.87 -9.66
C ILE A 114 -0.84 -17.45 -11.12
N CYS A 115 -1.93 -17.46 -11.87
CA CYS A 115 -1.94 -17.10 -13.29
C CYS A 115 -2.72 -15.79 -13.55
N ILE A 116 -2.04 -14.78 -14.08
CA ILE A 116 -2.65 -13.48 -14.40
C ILE A 116 -3.15 -13.50 -15.85
N CYS A 117 -4.42 -13.15 -16.06
CA CYS A 117 -5.04 -13.10 -17.38
C CYS A 117 -4.44 -11.93 -18.18
N GLU A 118 -3.78 -12.20 -19.30
CA GLU A 118 -3.16 -11.16 -20.12
C GLU A 118 -4.18 -10.43 -21.01
N ASP A 119 -3.87 -9.18 -21.34
CA ASP A 119 -4.49 -8.45 -22.44
C ASP A 119 -3.64 -8.60 -23.72
N ASN A 120 -3.77 -7.67 -24.67
CA ASN A 120 -2.94 -7.62 -25.87
C ASN A 120 -1.54 -7.03 -25.63
N LEU A 121 -1.11 -6.93 -24.36
CA LEU A 121 0.14 -6.33 -23.91
C LEU A 121 0.22 -4.81 -24.10
N LYS A 122 -0.91 -4.11 -24.23
CA LYS A 122 -0.93 -2.65 -24.51
C LYS A 122 -1.74 -1.84 -23.50
N ASP A 123 -2.60 -2.46 -22.70
CA ASP A 123 -3.38 -1.79 -21.66
C ASP A 123 -2.59 -1.73 -20.35
N LYS A 124 -1.82 -0.64 -20.19
CA LYS A 124 -1.06 -0.38 -18.97
C LYS A 124 -1.96 -0.29 -17.74
N ALA A 125 -3.13 0.34 -17.85
CA ALA A 125 -4.02 0.53 -16.72
C ALA A 125 -4.53 -0.82 -16.18
N TYR A 126 -4.97 -1.70 -17.08
CA TYR A 126 -5.33 -3.06 -16.73
C TYR A 126 -4.14 -3.85 -16.15
N ALA A 127 -2.97 -3.81 -16.81
CA ALA A 127 -1.80 -4.54 -16.33
C ALA A 127 -1.41 -4.13 -14.90
N MET A 128 -1.47 -2.83 -14.57
CA MET A 128 -1.19 -2.35 -13.22
C MET A 128 -2.28 -2.73 -12.21
N ALA A 129 -3.55 -2.74 -12.63
CA ALA A 129 -4.65 -3.16 -11.76
C ALA A 129 -4.58 -4.67 -11.45
N ALA A 130 -4.30 -5.50 -12.45
CA ALA A 130 -4.10 -6.94 -12.30
C ALA A 130 -2.83 -7.25 -11.48
N TYR A 131 -1.75 -6.50 -11.71
CA TYR A 131 -0.52 -6.57 -10.91
C TYR A 131 -0.78 -6.28 -9.43
N LYS A 132 -1.50 -5.19 -9.12
CA LYS A 132 -1.86 -4.84 -7.74
C LYS A 132 -2.64 -5.96 -7.04
N GLU A 133 -3.67 -6.51 -7.70
CA GLU A 133 -4.45 -7.61 -7.14
C GLU A 133 -3.59 -8.89 -6.96
N ALA A 134 -2.68 -9.19 -7.90
CA ALA A 134 -1.76 -10.32 -7.78
C ALA A 134 -0.77 -10.17 -6.61
N CYS A 135 -0.27 -8.94 -6.35
CA CYS A 135 0.55 -8.65 -5.18
C CYS A 135 -0.24 -8.82 -3.88
N GLU A 136 -1.47 -8.32 -3.81
CA GLU A 136 -2.32 -8.48 -2.62
C GLU A 136 -2.66 -9.95 -2.35
N LEU A 137 -2.95 -10.72 -3.39
CA LEU A 137 -3.15 -12.17 -3.26
C LEU A 137 -1.86 -12.87 -2.80
N SER A 138 -0.71 -12.48 -3.34
CA SER A 138 0.57 -13.07 -2.95
C SER A 138 0.90 -12.76 -1.49
N ALA A 139 0.66 -11.53 -1.04
CA ALA A 139 0.82 -11.13 0.37
C ALA A 139 -0.08 -11.98 1.29
N HIS A 140 -1.35 -12.14 0.93
CA HIS A 140 -2.29 -12.97 1.69
C HIS A 140 -1.81 -14.43 1.81
N ILE A 141 -1.32 -15.03 0.73
CA ILE A 141 -0.79 -16.40 0.75
C ILE A 141 0.49 -16.49 1.57
N CYS A 142 1.38 -15.51 1.46
CA CYS A 142 2.59 -15.44 2.26
C CYS A 142 2.28 -15.33 3.75
N GLU A 143 1.28 -14.55 4.16
CA GLU A 143 0.82 -14.50 5.55
C GLU A 143 0.22 -15.83 6.01
N LEU A 144 -0.64 -16.45 5.20
CA LEU A 144 -1.32 -17.71 5.54
C LEU A 144 -0.34 -18.85 5.82
N TYR A 145 0.78 -18.88 5.10
CA TYR A 145 1.78 -19.94 5.19
C TYR A 145 3.12 -19.50 5.79
N ASN A 146 3.20 -18.27 6.32
CA ASN A 146 4.42 -17.65 6.83
C ASN A 146 5.61 -17.76 5.83
N LEU A 147 5.35 -17.42 4.57
CA LEU A 147 6.34 -17.47 3.49
C LEU A 147 7.11 -16.16 3.40
N ASP A 148 8.41 -16.25 3.15
CA ASP A 148 9.24 -15.11 2.78
C ASP A 148 8.85 -14.61 1.37
N PRO A 149 8.50 -13.33 1.17
CA PRO A 149 8.25 -12.74 -0.16
C PRO A 149 9.37 -12.97 -1.17
N MET A 150 10.62 -13.17 -0.71
CA MET A 150 11.73 -13.50 -1.60
C MET A 150 11.59 -14.88 -2.27
N LYS A 151 10.69 -15.74 -1.79
CA LYS A 151 10.31 -17.01 -2.41
C LYS A 151 9.23 -16.88 -3.49
N ILE A 152 8.85 -15.65 -3.84
CA ILE A 152 8.05 -15.37 -5.03
C ILE A 152 8.99 -15.39 -6.24
N ILE A 153 8.65 -16.21 -7.23
CA ILE A 153 9.39 -16.40 -8.46
C ILE A 153 8.45 -16.23 -9.66
N ASP A 154 8.96 -15.88 -10.83
CA ASP A 154 8.23 -16.04 -12.09
C ASP A 154 8.65 -17.36 -12.79
N HIS A 155 7.99 -17.73 -13.88
CA HIS A 155 8.30 -18.97 -14.58
C HIS A 155 9.75 -18.97 -15.11
N ALA A 156 10.22 -17.81 -15.58
CA ALA A 156 11.58 -17.62 -16.08
C ALA A 156 12.65 -17.86 -15.00
N GLU A 157 12.43 -17.40 -13.77
CA GLU A 157 13.30 -17.72 -12.65
C GLU A 157 13.17 -19.17 -12.20
N GLY A 158 11.97 -19.76 -12.23
CA GLY A 158 11.78 -21.20 -12.04
C GLY A 158 12.64 -22.05 -13.00
N TYR A 159 12.74 -21.63 -14.27
CA TYR A 159 13.62 -22.25 -15.25
C TYR A 159 15.10 -22.07 -14.90
N ARG A 160 15.52 -20.85 -14.51
CA ARG A 160 16.91 -20.58 -14.05
C ARG A 160 17.30 -21.40 -12.82
N LEU A 161 16.36 -21.63 -11.91
CA LEU A 161 16.50 -22.52 -10.75
C LEU A 161 16.44 -24.01 -11.11
N ARG A 162 16.16 -24.33 -12.38
CA ARG A 162 16.02 -25.68 -12.95
C ARG A 162 14.88 -26.49 -12.32
N ILE A 163 13.83 -25.81 -11.86
CA ILE A 163 12.61 -26.40 -11.28
C ILE A 163 11.38 -26.17 -12.17
N ALA A 164 11.55 -25.60 -13.36
CA ALA A 164 10.47 -25.35 -14.29
C ALA A 164 10.95 -25.50 -15.74
N SER A 165 9.99 -25.68 -16.65
CA SER A 165 10.22 -25.55 -18.11
C SER A 165 10.49 -24.10 -18.51
N ASN A 166 11.10 -23.88 -19.67
CA ASN A 166 11.49 -22.53 -20.11
C ASN A 166 10.27 -21.73 -20.63
N HIS A 167 9.79 -20.78 -19.83
CA HIS A 167 8.78 -19.79 -20.24
C HIS A 167 9.16 -18.39 -19.73
N GLY A 168 8.72 -17.35 -20.45
CA GLY A 168 9.08 -15.95 -20.19
C GLY A 168 8.06 -15.16 -19.35
N ASP A 169 6.96 -15.78 -18.95
CA ASP A 169 5.93 -15.16 -18.13
C ASP A 169 6.35 -15.04 -16.65
N VAL A 170 5.92 -14.01 -15.93
CA VAL A 170 5.06 -12.87 -16.34
C VAL A 170 5.84 -11.71 -16.97
N ARG A 171 7.17 -11.84 -17.03
CA ARG A 171 8.10 -10.73 -17.31
C ARG A 171 7.94 -10.13 -18.70
N HIS A 172 7.62 -10.92 -19.72
CA HIS A 172 7.42 -10.41 -21.09
C HIS A 172 6.30 -9.37 -21.19
N TRP A 173 5.33 -9.44 -20.27
CA TRP A 173 4.18 -8.53 -20.20
C TRP A 173 4.42 -7.40 -19.21
N LEU A 174 4.56 -7.72 -17.91
CA LEU A 174 4.69 -6.71 -16.86
C LEU A 174 6.01 -5.92 -16.96
N GLY A 175 7.06 -6.55 -17.49
CA GLY A 175 8.35 -5.89 -17.72
C GLY A 175 8.28 -4.72 -18.71
N LYS A 176 7.30 -4.71 -19.63
CA LYS A 176 7.06 -3.57 -20.53
C LYS A 176 6.68 -2.28 -19.78
N TYR A 177 6.20 -2.43 -18.55
CA TYR A 177 5.80 -1.32 -17.68
C TYR A 177 6.76 -1.10 -16.51
N GLY A 178 7.98 -1.67 -16.59
CA GLY A 178 9.02 -1.49 -15.58
C GLY A 178 8.85 -2.35 -14.32
N ILE A 179 7.92 -3.32 -14.32
CA ILE A 179 7.73 -4.22 -13.18
C ILE A 179 8.70 -5.40 -13.30
N THR A 180 9.69 -5.45 -12.40
CA THR A 180 10.65 -6.53 -12.28
C THR A 180 10.23 -7.52 -11.18
N LEU A 181 10.77 -8.74 -11.19
CA LEU A 181 10.50 -9.71 -10.12
C LEU A 181 10.91 -9.17 -8.74
N ASP A 182 12.03 -8.45 -8.66
CA ASP A 182 12.44 -7.83 -7.39
C ASP A 182 11.46 -6.75 -6.94
N ARG A 183 10.89 -5.99 -7.86
CA ARG A 183 9.82 -5.04 -7.55
C ARG A 183 8.58 -5.74 -7.01
N ILE A 184 8.18 -6.87 -7.61
CA ILE A 184 7.05 -7.68 -7.13
C ILE A 184 7.30 -8.13 -5.68
N ARG A 185 8.49 -8.67 -5.39
CA ARG A 185 8.87 -9.12 -4.03
C ARG A 185 8.83 -7.97 -3.02
N GLN A 186 9.34 -6.80 -3.40
CA GLN A 186 9.33 -5.60 -2.57
C GLN A 186 7.90 -5.11 -2.28
N ASP A 187 7.05 -5.04 -3.31
CA ASP A 187 5.67 -4.60 -3.16
C ASP A 187 4.86 -5.59 -2.30
N VAL A 188 5.06 -6.90 -2.46
CA VAL A 188 4.45 -7.91 -1.59
C VAL A 188 4.96 -7.79 -0.15
N LYS A 189 6.27 -7.61 0.04
CA LYS A 189 6.84 -7.37 1.37
C LYS A 189 6.27 -6.11 2.02
N ALA A 190 6.05 -5.04 1.25
CA ALA A 190 5.45 -3.81 1.75
C ALA A 190 3.97 -3.99 2.13
N LEU A 191 3.23 -4.85 1.42
CA LEU A 191 1.84 -5.20 1.77
C LEU A 191 1.77 -6.06 3.05
N MET A 192 2.74 -6.95 3.25
CA MET A 192 2.84 -7.80 4.45
C MET A 192 3.45 -7.11 5.66
N ALA A 193 4.22 -6.04 5.44
CA ALA A 193 4.59 -5.17 6.53
C ALA A 193 3.28 -4.70 7.14
N LYS A 194 3.02 -5.10 8.40
CA LYS A 194 1.90 -4.57 9.19
C LYS A 194 1.83 -3.08 8.86
N PRO A 195 0.64 -2.49 8.67
CA PRO A 195 0.58 -1.05 8.64
C PRO A 195 1.30 -0.61 9.91
N GLU A 196 2.45 0.05 9.76
CA GLU A 196 2.73 1.15 10.66
C GLU A 196 1.40 1.88 10.73
N PRO A 197 0.88 2.18 11.93
CA PRO A 197 -0.32 2.99 12.01
C PRO A 197 -0.09 4.11 11.02
N LYS A 198 -0.88 4.13 9.93
CA LYS A 198 -0.91 5.29 9.04
C LYS A 198 -0.92 6.43 10.04
N PRO A 199 -0.03 7.45 9.94
CA PRO A 199 -0.26 8.63 10.73
C PRO A 199 -1.71 8.94 10.44
N THR A 200 -2.57 8.80 11.47
CA THR A 200 -3.96 9.16 11.38
C THR A 200 -3.90 10.50 10.67
N PRO A 201 -4.61 10.73 9.54
CA PRO A 201 -4.67 12.10 9.04
C PRO A 201 -5.07 12.88 10.26
N THR A 202 -4.12 13.67 10.79
CA THR A 202 -4.31 14.33 12.06
C THR A 202 -5.64 15.04 11.85
N PRO A 203 -6.67 14.80 12.69
CA PRO A 203 -7.92 15.53 12.52
C PRO A 203 -7.47 16.97 12.33
N LYS A 204 -7.80 17.54 11.15
CA LYS A 204 -7.34 18.88 10.78
C LYS A 204 -7.67 19.70 12.03
N PRO A 205 -6.66 20.30 12.72
CA PRO A 205 -6.91 20.86 14.03
C PRO A 205 -8.12 21.76 13.86
N THR A 206 -9.14 21.53 14.68
CA THR A 206 -10.34 22.36 14.68
C THR A 206 -9.90 23.81 14.77
N GLU A 207 -10.68 24.75 14.27
CA GLU A 207 -10.31 26.17 14.42
C GLU A 207 -10.05 26.52 15.89
N GLU A 208 -10.72 25.84 16.83
CA GLU A 208 -10.46 25.95 18.26
C GLU A 208 -9.08 25.42 18.69
N GLU A 209 -8.63 24.28 18.18
CA GLU A 209 -7.31 23.72 18.44
C GLU A 209 -6.19 24.56 17.81
N LYS A 210 -6.40 25.08 16.60
CA LYS A 210 -5.45 26.02 15.96
C LYS A 210 -5.31 27.31 16.77
N VAL A 211 -6.42 27.84 17.27
CA VAL A 211 -6.42 29.01 18.16
C VAL A 211 -5.67 28.68 19.45
N LYS A 212 -5.94 27.54 20.10
CA LYS A 212 -5.22 27.13 21.32
C LYS A 212 -3.72 26.95 21.10
N GLU A 213 -3.32 26.36 19.99
CA GLU A 213 -1.91 26.18 19.64
C GLU A 213 -1.21 27.52 19.35
N TRP A 214 -1.88 28.41 18.60
CA TRP A 214 -1.39 29.76 18.37
C TRP A 214 -1.26 30.53 19.69
N GLN A 215 -2.25 30.44 20.57
CA GLN A 215 -2.21 31.07 21.90
C GLN A 215 -1.05 30.53 22.73
N LYS A 216 -0.83 29.20 22.74
CA LYS A 216 0.29 28.60 23.47
C LYS A 216 1.64 29.08 22.94
N LYS A 217 1.79 29.18 21.62
CA LYS A 217 3.06 29.58 20.98
C LYS A 217 3.34 31.08 21.11
N ASN A 218 2.30 31.91 21.13
CA ASN A 218 2.44 33.37 21.08
C ASN A 218 2.09 34.06 22.41
N THR A 219 1.67 33.35 23.46
CA THR A 219 1.55 33.99 24.78
C THR A 219 2.95 34.20 25.35
N LEU A 220 3.41 35.46 25.31
CA LEU A 220 4.73 35.83 25.82
C LEU A 220 4.63 36.38 27.24
N LYS A 221 5.62 36.09 28.06
CA LYS A 221 5.74 36.55 29.45
C LYS A 221 7.21 36.57 29.86
N LEU A 222 7.52 37.18 31.01
CA LEU A 222 8.87 37.16 31.59
C LEU A 222 9.52 35.77 31.52
N GLY A 223 10.73 35.71 30.95
CA GLY A 223 11.52 34.52 30.70
C GLY A 223 11.25 33.82 29.35
N SER A 224 10.31 34.30 28.53
CA SER A 224 10.10 33.79 27.17
C SER A 224 11.29 34.15 26.29
N LYS A 225 11.81 33.19 25.51
CA LYS A 225 12.92 33.41 24.58
C LYS A 225 12.61 32.88 23.19
N ASN A 226 12.26 33.76 22.25
CA ASN A 226 11.98 33.42 20.87
C ASN A 226 11.81 34.69 20.00
N PRO A 227 11.89 34.59 18.66
CA PRO A 227 11.75 35.74 17.77
C PRO A 227 10.47 36.58 17.91
N VAL A 228 9.37 35.98 18.41
CA VAL A 228 8.11 36.72 18.66
C VAL A 228 8.29 37.76 19.77
N VAL A 229 9.21 37.51 20.71
CA VAL A 229 9.61 38.50 21.72
C VAL A 229 10.32 39.68 21.05
N GLY A 230 11.22 39.46 20.10
CA GLY A 230 11.86 40.54 19.34
C GLY A 230 10.85 41.42 18.61
N TYR A 231 9.81 40.83 18.03
CA TYR A 231 8.71 41.59 17.43
C TYR A 231 7.97 42.45 18.46
N LEU A 232 7.65 41.89 19.64
CA LEU A 232 7.03 42.65 20.72
C LEU A 232 7.93 43.81 21.18
N GLN A 233 9.22 43.53 21.40
CA GLN A 233 10.20 44.53 21.85
C GLN A 233 10.32 45.66 20.82
N ALA A 234 10.48 45.33 19.54
CA ALA A 234 10.56 46.32 18.46
C ALA A 234 9.28 47.17 18.36
N TYR A 235 8.10 46.56 18.55
CA TYR A 235 6.84 47.28 18.58
C TYR A 235 6.74 48.24 19.77
N LEU A 236 7.09 47.77 20.98
CA LEU A 236 7.09 48.60 22.19
C LEU A 236 8.03 49.80 22.00
N MET A 237 9.26 49.55 21.55
CA MET A 237 10.25 50.59 21.29
C MET A 237 9.78 51.61 20.23
N SER A 238 9.20 51.16 19.12
CA SER A 238 8.72 52.05 18.06
C SER A 238 7.52 52.90 18.47
N ASN A 239 6.78 52.47 19.50
CA ASN A 239 5.65 53.21 20.07
C ASN A 239 6.04 54.01 21.33
N GLY A 240 7.34 54.17 21.60
CA GLY A 240 7.84 55.01 22.71
C GLY A 240 7.91 54.31 24.07
N TYR A 241 7.59 53.02 24.15
CA TYR A 241 7.75 52.21 25.36
C TYR A 241 9.19 51.71 25.45
N THR A 242 10.08 52.56 25.95
CA THR A 242 11.50 52.27 26.13
C THR A 242 12.04 52.94 27.40
N ASP A 243 13.19 52.48 27.89
CA ASP A 243 13.88 53.03 29.06
C ASP A 243 15.23 53.62 28.60
N ASP A 244 15.27 54.93 28.30
CA ASP A 244 16.49 55.69 27.95
C ASP A 244 17.46 54.97 26.98
N ASN A 245 16.94 54.35 25.91
CA ASN A 245 17.69 53.57 24.91
C ASN A 245 18.39 52.28 25.41
N LYS A 246 18.05 51.78 26.60
CA LYS A 246 18.60 50.53 27.14
C LYS A 246 17.87 49.27 26.67
N MET A 247 16.62 49.42 26.21
CA MET A 247 15.85 48.31 25.69
C MET A 247 16.36 47.92 24.30
N VAL A 248 16.55 46.62 24.08
CA VAL A 248 16.97 46.04 22.80
C VAL A 248 15.99 44.95 22.40
N ALA A 249 15.84 44.73 21.09
CA ALA A 249 15.08 43.59 20.56
C ALA A 249 16.03 42.39 20.41
N ASP A 250 16.20 41.65 21.50
CA ASP A 250 17.15 40.54 21.65
C ASP A 250 16.48 39.17 21.74
N ASP A 251 15.18 39.11 21.45
CA ASP A 251 14.35 37.91 21.55
C ASP A 251 14.21 37.33 22.97
N ASP A 252 14.67 38.04 24.01
CA ASP A 252 14.60 37.64 25.42
C ASP A 252 13.63 38.54 26.20
N PHE A 253 12.57 37.93 26.74
CA PHE A 253 11.57 38.64 27.50
C PHE A 253 12.09 38.82 28.93
N GLY A 254 12.97 39.79 29.11
CA GLY A 254 13.54 40.18 30.40
C GLY A 254 12.69 41.18 31.19
N SER A 255 13.25 41.67 32.29
CA SER A 255 12.57 42.61 33.21
C SER A 255 12.22 43.95 32.56
N LEU A 256 13.06 44.45 31.64
CA LEU A 256 12.77 45.66 30.88
C LEU A 256 11.56 45.47 29.95
N THR A 257 11.49 44.34 29.24
CA THR A 257 10.34 43.98 28.39
C THR A 257 9.06 43.84 29.21
N ASP A 258 9.12 43.25 30.41
CA ASP A 258 7.97 43.17 31.34
C ASP A 258 7.50 44.56 31.79
N LYS A 259 8.43 45.42 32.25
CA LYS A 259 8.13 46.79 32.66
C LYS A 259 7.45 47.58 31.54
N MET A 260 8.01 47.55 30.33
CA MET A 260 7.47 48.27 29.17
C MET A 260 6.14 47.71 28.69
N LEU A 261 5.97 46.38 28.74
CA LEU A 261 4.69 45.77 28.40
C LEU A 261 3.59 46.17 29.38
N ARG A 262 3.87 46.21 30.69
CA ARG A 262 2.89 46.64 31.69
C ARG A 262 2.46 48.09 31.47
N GLN A 263 3.39 48.98 31.14
CA GLN A 263 3.06 50.37 30.79
C GLN A 263 2.16 50.42 29.55
N TYR A 264 2.49 49.65 28.50
CA TYR A 264 1.64 49.54 27.32
C TYR A 264 0.24 49.05 27.65
N GLN A 265 0.13 48.01 28.49
CA GLN A 265 -1.17 47.46 28.91
C GLN A 265 -1.99 48.51 29.68
N GLU A 266 -1.36 49.27 30.57
CA GLU A 266 -2.02 50.36 31.30
C GLU A 266 -2.55 51.45 30.36
N ASP A 267 -1.71 51.95 29.46
CA ASP A 267 -2.07 52.99 28.49
C ASP A 267 -3.19 52.57 27.54
N LYS A 268 -3.18 51.29 27.13
CA LYS A 268 -4.22 50.70 26.26
C LYS A 268 -5.45 50.23 27.04
N LYS A 269 -5.51 50.45 28.36
CA LYS A 269 -6.62 50.03 29.24
C LYS A 269 -6.89 48.52 29.17
N LEU A 270 -5.82 47.73 29.06
CA LEU A 270 -5.82 46.28 29.11
C LEU A 270 -5.56 45.80 30.56
N PHE A 271 -5.74 44.50 30.79
CA PHE A 271 -5.35 43.91 32.07
C PHE A 271 -3.82 43.91 32.21
N VAL A 272 -3.30 44.57 33.26
CA VAL A 272 -1.86 44.81 33.47
C VAL A 272 -1.19 43.61 34.15
N ASP A 273 -1.06 42.52 33.41
CA ASP A 273 -0.47 41.26 33.91
C ASP A 273 0.97 41.02 33.49
N GLY A 274 1.53 41.84 32.58
CA GLY A 274 2.85 41.64 31.99
C GLY A 274 2.91 40.42 31.05
N ILE A 275 1.75 39.95 30.59
CA ILE A 275 1.63 38.83 29.65
C ILE A 275 1.11 39.36 28.30
N CYS A 276 1.89 39.15 27.26
CA CYS A 276 1.46 39.41 25.89
C CYS A 276 0.61 38.24 25.39
N GLY A 277 -0.62 38.17 25.89
CA GLY A 277 -1.63 37.20 25.50
C GLY A 277 -2.54 37.70 24.36
N PRO A 278 -3.63 37.00 24.05
CA PRO A 278 -4.49 37.29 22.89
C PRO A 278 -5.08 38.70 22.88
N GLN A 279 -5.41 39.26 24.06
CA GLN A 279 -5.94 40.62 24.15
C GLN A 279 -4.87 41.67 23.84
N THR A 280 -3.68 41.51 24.40
CA THR A 280 -2.52 42.34 24.12
C THR A 280 -2.13 42.27 22.64
N TRP A 281 -2.04 41.08 22.05
CA TRP A 281 -1.75 40.94 20.62
C TRP A 281 -2.80 41.59 19.73
N ARG A 282 -4.09 41.50 20.09
CA ARG A 282 -5.15 42.22 19.36
C ARG A 282 -5.00 43.73 19.44
N ALA A 283 -4.44 44.28 20.51
CA ALA A 283 -4.17 45.71 20.61
C ALA A 283 -2.93 46.13 19.81
N ILE A 284 -1.92 45.24 19.73
CA ILE A 284 -0.67 45.46 18.98
C ILE A 284 -0.88 45.34 17.47
N MET A 285 -1.68 44.36 17.03
CA MET A 285 -1.91 44.02 15.61
C MET A 285 -3.12 44.74 14.99
N LYS A 286 -3.71 45.69 15.70
CA LYS A 286 -4.73 46.59 15.16
C LYS A 286 -4.09 47.68 14.33
#